data_AF-A0A1Q8VYL8-F1
#
_entry.id   AF-A0A1Q8VYL8-F1
#
_cell.length_a   1.000
_cell.length_b   1.000
_cell.length_c   1.000
_cell.angle_alpha   90.00
_cell.angle_beta   90.00
_cell.angle_gamma   90.00
#
_symmetry.space_group_name_H-M   'P 1'
#
loop_
_entity.id
_entity.type
_entity.pdbx_description
1 polymer ?
#
loop_
_entity_poly.entity_id
_entity_poly.type
_entity_poly.pdbx_seq_one_letter_code
_entity_poly.pdbx_strand_id
1 'polypeptide(L)'
;NPTQPDDERSRLASRNNLAGAYQAAGKLDQAIPLLQQTLDDSARILGSHHPRTLTSRNNLAGAYQAAGRLSEAIPLFEQTLTDCTCFLGPHHPRTLSTRKHLANAYLAAGRSEEAKKLFGTP
;
A
#
# COMPACT_ATOMS: atom_id res chain seq x y z
N ASN A 1 -2.11 -29.93 12.03
CA ASN A 1 -3.27 -29.45 11.25
C ASN A 1 -2.73 -28.48 10.22
N PRO A 2 -2.72 -28.78 8.91
CA PRO A 2 -2.30 -27.79 7.93
C PRO A 2 -3.39 -26.72 7.86
N THR A 3 -3.06 -25.48 8.22
CA THR A 3 -3.95 -24.33 8.00
C THR A 3 -4.36 -24.29 6.53
N GLN A 4 -5.65 -24.33 6.23
CA GLN A 4 -6.13 -24.31 4.85
C GLN A 4 -5.76 -22.96 4.21
N PRO A 5 -5.41 -22.93 2.90
CA PRO A 5 -5.05 -21.69 2.20
C PRO A 5 -6.16 -20.62 2.24
N ASP A 6 -7.42 -21.02 2.45
CA ASP A 6 -8.54 -20.08 2.65
C ASP A 6 -8.53 -19.41 4.03
N ASP A 7 -8.06 -20.08 5.08
CA ASP A 7 -7.87 -19.48 6.40
C ASP A 7 -6.78 -18.41 6.37
N GLU A 8 -5.67 -18.70 5.68
CA GLU A 8 -4.57 -17.75 5.50
C GLU A 8 -5.03 -16.54 4.70
N ARG A 9 -5.82 -16.76 3.64
CA ARG A 9 -6.42 -15.65 2.88
C ARG A 9 -7.34 -14.82 3.77
N SER A 10 -8.24 -15.42 4.53
CA SER A 10 -9.17 -14.68 5.39
C SER A 10 -8.42 -13.87 6.45
N ARG A 11 -7.38 -14.47 7.05
CA ARG A 11 -6.50 -13.81 8.04
C ARG A 11 -5.80 -12.56 7.49
N LEU A 12 -5.33 -12.60 6.24
CA LEU A 12 -4.73 -11.43 5.57
C LEU A 12 -5.76 -10.30 5.34
N ALA A 13 -7.06 -10.61 5.25
CA ALA A 13 -8.10 -9.59 5.05
C ALA A 13 -8.36 -8.87 6.37
N SER A 14 -8.51 -9.64 7.45
CA SER A 14 -8.67 -9.11 8.80
C SER A 14 -7.47 -8.24 9.22
N ARG A 15 -6.24 -8.66 8.90
CA ARG A 15 -5.02 -7.86 9.17
C ARG A 15 -5.02 -6.53 8.41
N ASN A 16 -5.42 -6.53 7.14
CA ASN A 16 -5.52 -5.29 6.35
C ASN A 16 -6.58 -4.32 6.91
N ASN A 17 -7.73 -4.83 7.33
CA ASN A 17 -8.77 -4.01 7.97
C ASN A 17 -8.29 -3.45 9.32
N LEU A 18 -7.61 -4.28 10.12
CA LEU A 18 -7.05 -3.87 11.39
C LEU A 18 -5.97 -2.80 11.23
N ALA A 19 -5.13 -2.91 10.21
CA ALA A 19 -4.12 -1.90 9.91
C ALA A 19 -4.73 -0.55 9.51
N GLY A 20 -5.81 -0.56 8.71
CA GLY A 20 -6.58 0.65 8.40
C GLY A 20 -7.19 1.29 9.66
N ALA A 21 -7.68 0.46 10.59
CA ALA A 21 -8.18 0.94 11.88
C ALA A 21 -7.07 1.55 12.76
N TYR A 22 -5.88 0.94 12.80
CA TYR A 22 -4.75 1.50 13.54
C TYR A 22 -4.22 2.80 12.93
N GLN A 23 -4.24 2.94 11.59
CA GLN A 23 -3.94 4.21 10.93
C GLN A 23 -4.94 5.29 11.34
N ALA A 24 -6.25 4.99 11.33
CA ALA A 24 -7.28 5.92 11.76
C ALA A 24 -7.16 6.30 13.25
N ALA A 25 -6.68 5.37 14.07
CA ALA A 25 -6.45 5.59 15.51
C ALA A 25 -5.08 6.23 15.82
N GLY A 26 -4.25 6.55 14.82
CA GLY A 26 -2.92 7.14 15.03
C GLY A 26 -1.88 6.20 15.65
N LYS A 27 -2.18 4.89 15.78
CA LYS A 27 -1.28 3.89 16.39
C LYS A 27 -0.33 3.28 15.36
N LEU A 28 0.46 4.14 14.72
CA LEU A 28 1.27 3.79 13.55
C LEU A 28 2.43 2.84 13.90
N ASP A 29 3.03 2.99 15.08
CA ASP A 29 4.11 2.11 15.56
C ASP A 29 3.69 0.65 15.69
N GLN A 30 2.41 0.39 15.95
CA GLN A 30 1.84 -0.96 15.99
C GLN A 30 1.36 -1.43 14.61
N ALA A 31 0.90 -0.50 13.76
CA ALA A 31 0.39 -0.81 12.42
C ALA A 31 1.50 -1.25 11.45
N ILE A 32 2.64 -0.55 11.45
CA ILE A 32 3.75 -0.76 10.52
C ILE A 32 4.29 -2.20 10.57
N PRO A 33 4.69 -2.77 11.73
CA PRO A 33 5.23 -4.13 11.77
C PRO A 33 4.19 -5.19 11.34
N LEU A 34 2.92 -4.98 11.69
CA LEU A 34 1.83 -5.87 11.25
C LEU A 34 1.63 -5.82 9.73
N LEU A 35 1.73 -4.64 9.13
CA LEU A 35 1.63 -4.43 7.68
C LEU A 35 2.81 -5.03 6.93
N GLN A 36 4.04 -4.91 7.45
CA GLN A 36 5.22 -5.56 6.90
C GLN A 36 5.04 -7.09 6.88
N GLN A 37 4.69 -7.68 8.03
CA GLN A 37 4.46 -9.12 8.10
C GLN A 37 3.32 -9.58 7.16
N THR A 38 2.25 -8.79 7.06
CA THR A 38 1.13 -9.08 6.15
C THR A 38 1.55 -9.02 4.69
N LEU A 39 2.43 -8.08 4.32
CA LEU A 39 2.98 -7.97 2.97
C LEU A 39 3.86 -9.18 2.63
N ASP A 40 4.75 -9.58 3.53
CA ASP A 40 5.65 -10.73 3.34
C ASP A 40 4.86 -12.04 3.20
N ASP A 41 3.88 -12.26 4.09
CA ASP A 41 2.99 -13.42 4.01
C ASP A 41 2.18 -13.39 2.70
N SER A 42 1.65 -12.24 2.30
CA SER A 42 0.89 -12.11 1.04
C SER A 42 1.76 -12.39 -0.18
N ALA A 43 3.00 -11.87 -0.20
CA ALA A 43 3.94 -12.08 -1.29
C ALA A 43 4.33 -13.56 -1.42
N ARG A 44 4.53 -14.24 -0.28
CA ARG A 44 4.87 -15.67 -0.24
C ARG A 44 3.71 -16.58 -0.65
N ILE A 45 2.48 -16.28 -0.20
CA ILE A 45 1.31 -17.15 -0.40
C ILE A 45 0.62 -16.88 -1.74
N LEU A 46 0.48 -15.61 -2.12
CA LEU A 46 -0.32 -15.18 -3.27
C LEU A 46 0.54 -14.69 -4.44
N GLY A 47 1.81 -14.39 -4.21
CA GLY A 47 2.71 -13.76 -5.16
C GLY A 47 2.77 -12.24 -5.02
N SER A 48 3.86 -11.64 -5.51
CA SER A 48 4.17 -10.20 -5.43
C SER A 48 3.13 -9.31 -6.13
N HIS A 49 2.53 -9.79 -7.22
CA HIS A 49 1.63 -9.02 -8.08
C HIS A 49 0.15 -9.28 -7.80
N HIS A 50 -0.17 -10.16 -6.85
CA HIS A 50 -1.55 -10.44 -6.50
C HIS A 50 -2.23 -9.19 -5.94
N PRO A 51 -3.49 -8.88 -6.29
CA PRO A 51 -4.18 -7.66 -5.85
C PRO A 51 -4.15 -7.41 -4.33
N ARG A 52 -4.13 -8.48 -3.54
CA ARG A 52 -4.05 -8.40 -2.07
C ARG A 52 -2.65 -8.05 -1.55
N THR A 53 -1.60 -8.51 -2.23
CA THR A 53 -0.22 -8.11 -1.95
C THR A 53 -0.04 -6.63 -2.27
N LEU A 54 -0.58 -6.18 -3.41
CA LEU A 54 -0.63 -4.76 -3.77
C LEU A 54 -1.45 -3.92 -2.77
N THR A 55 -2.56 -4.44 -2.23
CA THR A 55 -3.28 -3.78 -1.11
C THR A 55 -2.36 -3.56 0.07
N SER A 56 -1.70 -4.63 0.51
CA SER A 56 -0.90 -4.63 1.73
C SER A 56 0.30 -3.68 1.59
N ARG A 57 0.92 -3.63 0.40
CA ARG A 57 2.00 -2.67 0.10
C ARG A 57 1.51 -1.22 0.12
N ASN A 58 0.36 -0.91 -0.50
CA ASN A 58 -0.23 0.43 -0.43
C ASN A 58 -0.55 0.84 1.01
N ASN A 59 -1.07 -0.07 1.82
CA ASN A 59 -1.38 0.20 3.22
C ASN A 59 -0.12 0.48 4.04
N LEU A 60 0.95 -0.31 3.84
CA LEU A 60 2.26 -0.06 4.47
C LEU A 60 2.82 1.31 4.10
N ALA A 61 2.78 1.67 2.81
CA ALA A 61 3.20 2.98 2.34
C ALA A 61 2.38 4.12 3.00
N GLY A 62 1.06 3.96 3.10
CA GLY A 62 0.20 4.91 3.81
C GLY A 62 0.53 5.04 5.29
N ALA A 63 0.96 3.95 5.95
CA ALA A 63 1.32 3.98 7.36
C ALA A 63 2.63 4.74 7.58
N TYR A 64 3.61 4.55 6.70
CA TYR A 64 4.82 5.37 6.69
C TYR A 64 4.53 6.84 6.42
N GLN A 65 3.65 7.14 5.46
CA GLN A 65 3.26 8.52 5.17
C GLN A 65 2.63 9.18 6.40
N ALA A 66 1.67 8.51 7.06
CA ALA A 66 1.02 9.01 8.26
C ALA A 66 2.02 9.20 9.42
N ALA A 67 3.10 8.42 9.46
CA ALA A 67 4.16 8.53 10.46
C ALA A 67 5.21 9.60 10.12
N GLY A 68 5.03 10.35 9.02
CA GLY A 68 6.01 11.31 8.52
C GLY A 68 7.25 10.68 7.87
N ARG A 69 7.28 9.35 7.72
CA ARG A 69 8.39 8.57 7.13
C ARG A 69 8.28 8.57 5.60
N LEU A 70 8.32 9.76 5.00
CA LEU A 70 8.08 9.95 3.56
C LEU A 70 9.15 9.28 2.67
N SER A 71 10.39 9.19 3.15
CA SER A 71 11.49 8.50 2.46
C SER A 71 11.22 7.00 2.24
N GLU A 72 10.40 6.37 3.09
CA GLU A 72 10.00 4.97 2.96
C GLU A 72 8.64 4.83 2.25
N ALA A 73 7.74 5.79 2.45
CA ALA A 73 6.42 5.78 1.84
C ALA A 73 6.47 5.95 0.31
N ILE A 74 7.21 6.95 -0.17
CA ILE A 74 7.29 7.31 -1.59
C ILE A 74 7.73 6.14 -2.48
N PRO A 75 8.88 5.47 -2.25
CA PRO A 75 9.32 4.39 -3.13
C PRO A 75 8.34 3.21 -3.14
N LEU A 76 7.68 2.92 -2.02
CA LEU A 76 6.64 1.89 -1.97
C LEU A 76 5.40 2.29 -2.78
N PHE A 77 4.98 3.54 -2.72
CA PHE A 77 3.87 4.03 -3.55
C PHE A 77 4.21 4.03 -5.04
N GLU A 78 5.43 4.43 -5.42
CA GLU A 78 5.90 4.37 -6.81
C GLU A 78 5.87 2.94 -7.36
N GLN A 79 6.47 1.99 -6.65
CA GLN A 79 6.45 0.58 -7.04
C GLN A 79 5.02 0.04 -7.14
N THR A 80 4.17 0.37 -6.15
CA THR A 80 2.76 -0.06 -6.16
C THR A 80 1.98 0.55 -7.32
N LEU A 81 2.25 1.80 -7.68
CA LEU A 81 1.58 2.48 -8.78
C LEU A 81 1.97 1.85 -10.13
N THR A 82 3.25 1.57 -10.33
CA THR A 82 3.75 0.87 -11.52
C THR A 82 3.10 -0.50 -11.67
N ASP A 83 3.09 -1.31 -10.61
CA ASP A 83 2.45 -2.63 -10.62
C ASP A 83 0.94 -2.52 -10.87
N CYS A 84 0.23 -1.63 -10.16
CA CYS A 84 -1.22 -1.47 -10.35
C CYS A 84 -1.54 -1.01 -11.78
N THR A 85 -0.74 -0.11 -12.36
CA THR A 85 -0.94 0.36 -13.74
C THR A 85 -0.71 -0.78 -14.75
N CYS A 86 0.32 -1.60 -14.54
CA CYS A 86 0.65 -2.72 -15.43
C CYS A 86 -0.39 -3.85 -15.36
N PHE A 87 -0.80 -4.25 -14.15
CA PHE A 87 -1.66 -5.44 -13.96
C PHE A 87 -3.16 -5.12 -13.94
N LEU A 88 -3.57 -3.93 -13.49
CA LEU A 88 -4.97 -3.56 -13.34
C LEU A 88 -5.40 -2.47 -14.33
N GLY A 89 -4.44 -1.77 -14.93
CA GLY A 89 -4.67 -0.65 -15.82
C GLY A 89 -4.66 0.72 -15.12
N PRO A 90 -4.49 1.81 -15.90
CA PRO A 90 -4.34 3.18 -15.38
C PRO A 90 -5.60 3.74 -14.73
N HIS A 91 -6.78 3.28 -15.14
CA HIS A 91 -8.08 3.77 -14.65
C HIS A 91 -8.68 2.90 -13.54
N HIS A 92 -8.01 1.82 -13.16
CA HIS A 92 -8.52 0.95 -12.10
C HIS A 92 -8.60 1.73 -10.76
N PRO A 93 -9.67 1.57 -9.96
CA PRO A 93 -9.85 2.33 -8.71
C PRO A 93 -8.65 2.28 -7.77
N ARG A 94 -7.98 1.13 -7.71
CA ARG A 94 -6.73 0.95 -6.94
C ARG A 94 -5.58 1.80 -7.48
N THR A 95 -5.35 1.79 -8.79
CA THR A 95 -4.31 2.61 -9.43
C THR A 95 -4.55 4.09 -9.14
N LEU A 96 -5.80 4.53 -9.24
CA LEU A 96 -6.20 5.91 -8.91
C LEU A 96 -5.95 6.25 -7.44
N SER A 97 -6.28 5.34 -6.52
CA SER A 97 -6.03 5.53 -5.08
C SER A 97 -4.55 5.60 -4.76
N THR A 98 -3.73 4.67 -5.26
CA THR A 98 -2.27 4.67 -5.07
C THR A 98 -1.66 5.96 -5.62
N ARG A 99 -2.13 6.42 -6.79
CA ARG A 99 -1.67 7.67 -7.41
C ARG A 99 -1.99 8.90 -6.55
N LYS A 100 -3.19 8.97 -5.98
CA LYS A 100 -3.57 10.02 -5.03
C LYS A 100 -2.69 10.00 -3.79
N HIS A 101 -2.41 8.83 -3.23
CA HIS A 101 -1.54 8.72 -2.06
C HIS A 101 -0.11 9.15 -2.37
N LEU A 102 0.45 8.71 -3.51
CA LEU A 102 1.77 9.13 -3.95
C LEU A 102 1.87 10.65 -4.15
N ALA A 103 0.86 11.27 -4.77
CA ALA A 103 0.80 12.71 -4.94
C ALA A 103 0.81 13.44 -3.59
N ASN A 104 0.03 12.95 -2.61
CA ASN A 104 0.02 13.51 -1.26
C ASN A 104 1.37 13.34 -0.56
N ALA A 105 2.03 12.19 -0.71
CA ALA A 105 3.36 11.94 -0.16
C ALA A 105 4.40 12.89 -0.78
N TYR A 106 4.32 13.16 -2.09
CA TYR A 106 5.16 14.15 -2.75
C TYR A 106 4.92 15.58 -2.25
N LEU A 107 3.67 15.99 -2.10
CA LEU A 107 3.34 17.30 -1.54
C LEU A 107 3.87 17.45 -0.12
N ALA A 108 3.71 16.43 0.73
CA ALA A 108 4.25 16.43 2.09
C ALA A 108 5.79 16.50 2.12
N ALA A 109 6.46 15.99 1.08
CA ALA A 109 7.92 16.06 0.93
C ALA A 109 8.40 17.35 0.23
N GLY A 110 7.50 18.29 -0.10
CA GLY A 110 7.82 19.50 -0.85
C GLY A 110 8.11 19.26 -2.35
N ARG A 111 7.84 18.06 -2.87
CA ARG A 111 8.10 17.64 -4.26
C ARG A 111 6.89 17.90 -5.16
N SER A 112 6.38 19.13 -5.16
CA SER A 112 5.13 19.51 -5.84
C SER A 112 5.12 19.26 -7.36
N GLU A 113 6.27 19.39 -8.02
CA GLU A 113 6.40 19.12 -9.47
C GLU A 113 6.17 17.64 -9.81
N GLU A 114 6.60 16.74 -8.94
CA GLU A 114 6.39 15.31 -9.14
C GLU A 114 4.94 14.91 -8.88
N ALA A 115 4.29 15.52 -7.89
CA ALA A 115 2.87 15.35 -7.65
C ALA A 115 2.02 15.76 -8.88
N LYS A 116 2.37 16.86 -9.56
CA LYS A 116 1.68 17.31 -10.78
C LYS A 116 1.84 16.32 -11.93
N LYS A 117 3.06 15.78 -12.13
CA LYS A 117 3.36 14.82 -13.21
C LYS A 117 2.47 13.58 -13.16
N LEU A 118 2.06 13.14 -11.97
CA LEU A 118 1.16 11.99 -11.81
C LEU A 118 -0.21 12.17 -12.48
N PHE A 119 -0.71 13.40 -12.55
CA PHE A 119 -2.00 13.72 -13.17
C PHE A 119 -1.87 14.35 -14.55
N GLY A 120 -0.65 14.72 -14.95
CA GLY A 120 -0.38 15.51 -16.16
C GLY A 120 -0.01 14.72 -17.41
N THR A 121 0.00 13.39 -17.39
CA THR A 121 0.31 12.60 -18.59
C THR A 121 -0.98 12.20 -19.33
N PRO A 122 -1.26 12.76 -20.53
CA PRO A 122 -2.27 12.24 -21.44
C PRO A 122 -1.86 10.91 -22.08
#